data_AF-A0A367JLG5-F1
#
_entry.id   AF-A0A367JLG5-F1
#
_cell.length_a   1.000
_cell.length_b   1.000
_cell.length_c   1.000
_cell.angle_alpha   90.00
_cell.angle_beta   90.00
_cell.angle_gamma   90.00
#
_symmetry.space_group_name_H-M   'P 1'
#
loop_
_entity.id
_entity.type
_entity.pdbx_description
1 polymer ?
#
loop_
_entity_poly.entity_id
_entity_poly.type
_entity_poly.pdbx_seq_one_letter_code
_entity_poly.pdbx_strand_id
1 'polypeptide(L)' 'DFEWFRDVLERESTRVNIPPLPGKVFTNRFSDEVIEQRREGLERFLQIVAGHPLLQTGSKVLAAFIQDPNFSRDSYNY' A
#
# COMPACT_ATOMS: atom_id res chain seq x y z
N ASP A 1 0.61 3.07 7.69
CA ASP A 1 1.47 2.24 6.82
C ASP A 1 1.14 2.35 5.35
N PHE A 2 -0.06 1.97 4.88
CA PHE A 2 -0.40 2.03 3.45
C PHE A 2 -0.24 3.40 2.78
N GLU A 3 -0.60 4.51 3.45
CA GLU A 3 -0.39 5.86 2.90
C GLU A 3 1.10 6.16 2.66
N TRP A 4 1.96 5.81 3.63
CA TRP A 4 3.41 5.94 3.50
C TRP A 4 3.96 5.03 2.41
N PHE A 5 3.50 3.78 2.37
CA PHE A 5 3.95 2.82 1.37
C PHE A 5 3.62 3.28 -0.06
N ARG A 6 2.41 3.82 -0.27
CA ARG A 6 2.03 4.42 -1.55
C ARG A 6 2.94 5.60 -1.93
N ASP A 7 3.22 6.52 -0.99
CA ASP A 7 4.12 7.65 -1.23
C ASP A 7 5.54 7.18 -1.59
N VAL A 8 6.07 6.15 -0.92
CA VAL A 8 7.36 5.56 -1.29
C VAL A 8 7.33 4.99 -2.70
N LEU A 9 6.31 4.21 -3.08
CA LEU A 9 6.19 3.68 -4.45
C LEU A 9 6.12 4.79 -5.50
N GLU A 10 5.43 5.90 -5.21
CA GLU A 10 5.37 7.07 -6.10
C GLU A 10 6.73 7.75 -6.26
N ARG A 11 7.52 7.83 -5.18
CA ARG A 11 8.87 8.39 -5.20
C ARG A 11 9.87 7.48 -5.93
N GLU A 12 9.76 6.16 -5.75
CA GLU A 12 10.66 5.18 -6.38
C GLU A 12 10.35 4.94 -7.86
N SER A 13 9.10 5.17 -8.29
CA SER A 13 8.66 4.85 -9.65
C SER A 13 7.92 6.00 -10.33
N THR A 14 8.66 6.87 -11.00
CA THR A 14 8.10 8.04 -11.73
C THR A 14 7.37 7.66 -13.03
N ARG A 15 7.48 6.41 -13.49
CA ARG A 15 6.89 5.92 -14.74
C ARG A 15 5.66 5.03 -14.55
N VAL A 16 5.31 4.73 -13.29
CA VAL A 16 4.18 3.88 -12.96
C VAL A 16 3.14 4.71 -12.23
N ASN A 17 1.89 4.65 -12.68
CA ASN A 17 0.80 5.29 -11.97
C ASN A 17 0.38 4.40 -10.78
N ILE A 18 0.62 4.86 -9.56
CA ILE A 18 0.32 4.11 -8.36
C ILE A 18 -1.18 4.22 -8.02
N PRO A 19 -1.91 3.10 -7.90
CA PRO A 19 -3.34 3.11 -7.65
C PRO A 19 -3.69 3.88 -6.36
N PRO A 20 -4.89 4.49 -6.30
CA PRO A 20 -5.34 5.17 -5.09
C PRO A 20 -5.63 4.16 -3.98
N LEU A 21 -5.49 4.61 -2.73
CA LEU A 21 -5.95 3.87 -1.56
C LEU A 21 -7.47 4.04 -1.40
N PRO A 22 -8.17 3.11 -0.71
CA PRO A 22 -9.56 3.30 -0.33
C PRO A 22 -9.74 4.60 0.47
N GLY A 23 -10.83 5.31 0.20
CA GLY A 23 -11.11 6.62 0.77
C GLY A 23 -11.15 6.64 2.30
N LYS A 24 -10.87 7.81 2.89
CA LYS A 24 -11.05 8.01 4.34
C LYS A 24 -12.54 8.05 4.65
N VAL A 25 -12.97 7.14 5.52
CA VAL A 25 -14.34 7.10 6.05
C VAL A 25 -14.36 7.83 7.39
N PHE A 26 -15.16 8.89 7.49
CA PHE A 26 -15.22 9.76 8.67
C PHE A 26 -16.41 9.41 9.59
N THR A 27 -17.44 8.74 9.08
CA THR A 27 -18.65 8.35 9.81
C THR A 27 -18.71 6.84 9.97
N ASN A 28 -19.09 6.36 11.15
CA ASN A 28 -19.21 4.92 11.46
C ASN A 28 -17.97 4.10 11.07
N ARG A 29 -16.77 4.69 11.21
CA ARG A 29 -15.50 4.18 10.65
C ARG A 29 -15.04 2.81 11.19
N PHE A 30 -15.73 2.29 12.19
CA PHE A 30 -15.44 1.02 12.86
C PHE A 30 -16.57 0.01 12.70
N SER A 31 -17.58 0.27 11.86
CA SER A 31 -18.55 -0.78 11.52
C SER A 31 -17.89 -1.89 10.72
N ASP A 32 -18.37 -3.11 10.86
CA ASP A 32 -17.87 -4.27 10.11
C ASP A 32 -17.94 -4.03 8.60
N GLU A 33 -18.98 -3.37 8.11
CA GLU A 33 -19.12 -3.00 6.69
C GLU A 33 -17.99 -2.07 6.21
N VAL A 34 -17.64 -1.04 6.99
CA VAL A 34 -16.57 -0.10 6.63
C VAL A 34 -15.21 -0.78 6.74
N ILE A 35 -15.02 -1.64 7.74
CA ILE A 35 -13.78 -2.41 7.92
C ILE A 35 -13.59 -3.35 6.72
N GLU A 36 -14.62 -4.09 6.32
CA GLU A 36 -14.55 -5.01 5.19
C GLU A 36 -14.34 -4.27 3.87
N GLN A 37 -15.09 -3.19 3.61
CA GLN A 37 -14.89 -2.37 2.41
C GLN A 37 -13.46 -1.83 2.32
N ARG A 38 -12.88 -1.40 3.46
CA ARG A 38 -11.48 -0.96 3.52
C ARG A 38 -10.54 -2.14 3.26
N ARG A 39 -10.78 -3.31 3.85
CA ARG A 39 -9.98 -4.52 3.64
C ARG A 39 -9.93 -4.90 2.16
N GLU A 40 -11.08 -4.96 1.49
CA GLU A 40 -11.18 -5.24 0.05
C GLU A 40 -10.43 -4.18 -0.79
N GLY A 41 -10.57 -2.90 -0.44
CA GLY A 41 -9.86 -1.83 -1.15
C GLY A 41 -8.34 -1.93 -1.01
N LEU A 42 -7.85 -2.26 0.18
CA LEU A 42 -6.42 -2.48 0.43
C LEU A 42 -5.91 -3.76 -0.25
N GLU A 43 -6.71 -4.82 -0.29
CA GLU A 43 -6.40 -6.05 -1.00
C GLU A 43 -6.23 -5.81 -2.50
N ARG A 44 -7.17 -5.09 -3.13
CA ARG A 44 -7.06 -4.72 -4.55
C ARG A 44 -5.84 -3.84 -4.82
N PHE A 45 -5.56 -2.87 -3.95
CA PHE A 45 -4.34 -2.06 -4.05
C PHE A 45 -3.09 -2.96 -4.03
N LEU A 46 -2.99 -3.90 -3.08
CA LEU A 46 -1.87 -4.82 -2.96
C LEU A 46 -1.74 -5.73 -4.18
N GLN A 47 -2.83 -6.30 -4.68
CA GLN A 47 -2.82 -7.15 -5.87
C GLN A 47 -2.26 -6.41 -7.10
N ILE A 48 -2.65 -5.15 -7.29
CA ILE A 48 -2.17 -4.32 -8.41
C ILE A 48 -0.67 -4.04 -8.26
N VAL A 49 -0.23 -3.53 -7.10
CA VAL A 49 1.18 -3.13 -6.93
C VAL A 49 2.12 -4.35 -6.89
N ALA A 50 1.70 -5.43 -6.22
CA ALA A 50 2.46 -6.66 -6.15
C ALA A 50 2.50 -7.40 -7.49
N GLY A 51 1.50 -7.22 -8.36
CA GLY A 51 1.49 -7.79 -9.71
C GLY A 51 2.30 -6.99 -10.74
N HIS A 52 2.79 -5.80 -10.41
CA HIS A 52 3.42 -4.89 -11.37
C HIS A 52 4.95 -5.13 -11.49
N PRO A 53 5.49 -5.59 -12.64
CA PRO A 53 6.89 -5.99 -12.76
C PRO A 53 7.91 -4.88 -12.44
N LEU A 54 7.60 -3.63 -12.81
CA LEU A 54 8.49 -2.49 -12.50
C LEU A 54 8.47 -2.11 -11.02
N LEU A 55 7.39 -2.38 -10.29
CA LEU A 55 7.36 -2.12 -8.84
C LEU A 55 8.06 -3.26 -8.10
N GLN A 56 7.87 -4.51 -8.55
CA GLN A 56 8.59 -5.68 -8.02
C GLN A 56 10.11 -5.54 -8.10
N THR A 57 10.63 -5.00 -9.21
CA THR A 57 12.08 -4.85 -9.42
C THR A 57 12.62 -3.50 -9.00
N GLY A 58 11.78 -2.46 -9.00
CA GLY A 58 12.18 -1.09 -8.73
C GLY A 58 12.03 -0.65 -7.27
N SER A 59 11.21 -1.33 -6.47
CA SER A 59 10.94 -0.91 -5.10
C SER A 59 11.79 -1.65 -4.06
N LYS A 60 12.39 -0.90 -3.14
CA LYS A 60 13.14 -1.48 -2.01
C LYS A 60 12.24 -1.87 -0.83
N VAL A 61 10.99 -1.41 -0.83
CA VAL A 61 10.04 -1.59 0.28
C VAL A 61 8.95 -2.61 -0.02
N LEU A 62 8.57 -2.81 -1.29
CA LEU A 62 7.41 -3.64 -1.68
C LEU A 62 7.45 -5.05 -1.09
N ALA A 63 8.58 -5.76 -1.23
CA ALA A 63 8.68 -7.13 -0.76
C ALA A 63 8.56 -7.21 0.77
N ALA A 64 9.28 -6.35 1.50
CA ALA A 64 9.23 -6.32 2.96
C ALA A 64 7.86 -5.91 3.48
N PHE A 65 7.21 -4.90 2.88
CA PHE A 65 5.88 -4.46 3.27
C PHE A 65 4.84 -5.58 3.21
N ILE A 66 4.95 -6.48 2.22
CA ILE A 66 4.01 -7.59 2.03
C ILE A 66 4.38 -8.81 2.88
N GLN A 67 5.66 -9.12 3.01
CA GLN A 67 6.12 -10.43 3.48
C GLN A 67 6.69 -10.41 4.90
N ASP A 68 7.18 -9.26 5.39
CA ASP A 68 7.77 -9.16 6.73
C ASP A 68 6.68 -8.91 7.78
N PRO A 69 6.38 -9.88 8.66
CA PRO A 69 5.40 -9.68 9.73
C PRO A 69 5.83 -8.63 10.76
N ASN A 70 7.12 -8.26 10.78
CA ASN A 70 7.69 -7.23 11.64
C ASN A 70 8.06 -5.97 10.85
N PHE A 71 7.44 -5.77 9.68
CA PHE A 71 7.67 -4.59 8.86
C PHE A 71 7.58 -3.31 9.70
N SER A 72 8.62 -2.47 9.62
CA SER A 72 8.63 -1.14 10.20
C SER A 72 9.14 -0.14 9.18
N ARG A 73 8.38 0.93 8.96
CA ARG A 73 8.80 2.04 8.10
C ARG A 73 10.02 2.78 8.65
N ASP A 74 10.26 2.73 9.96
CA ASP A 74 11.39 3.38 10.60
C ASP A 74 12.73 2.74 10.21
N SER A 75 12.69 1.52 9.67
CA SER A 75 13.85 0.83 9.07
C SER A 75 14.26 1.42 7.72
N TYR A 76 13.48 2.36 7.16
CA TYR A 76 13.68 2.93 5.83
C TYR A 76 13.82 4.46 5.90
N ASN A 77 14.92 5.00 5.36
CA ASN A 77 15.20 6.44 5.35
C ASN A 77 14.50 7.13 4.15
N TYR A 78 13.19 7.38 4.26
CA TYR A 78 12.39 8.18 3.31
C TYR A 78 11.83 9.47 3.92
#